data_AF-A0A1I0XKB4-F1
#
_entry.id   AF-A0A1I0XKB4-F1
#
_cell.length_a   1.000
_cell.length_b   1.000
_cell.length_c   1.000
_cell.angle_alpha   90.00
_cell.angle_beta   90.00
_cell.angle_gamma   90.00
#
_symmetry.space_group_name_H-M   'P 1'
#
loop_
_entity.id
_entity.type
_entity.pdbx_description
1 polymer ?
#
loop_
_entity_poly.entity_id
_entity_poly.type
_entity_poly.pdbx_seq_one_letter_code
_entity_poly.pdbx_strand_id
1 'polypeptide(L)'
;MNKIFKKSRLLALIIAMIIVFTNGSTAFAMGASGQPAKVKFSVERRVIGQLDIIPMKELSIEQGEPTSVVLDRVLKDSGIKYKSTGDIINSFYLSKIKVDGQWLGEFDHGFLSGWMYSVNGSKPGVGMSGYNLHDGDVVRIHYTAKEFGQDVDCVDKIFALREKISQGKNYKEENYTKETFENLKSSIAEAEANMLSNEEIGKGMSTKLGKGDADLKVLSNKMEQHIKSIDNDINNLKNK
;
A
#
# COMPACT_ATOMS: atom_id res chain seq x y z
N MET A 1 47.67 24.63 32.59
CA MET A 1 46.57 25.52 32.16
C MET A 1 45.60 24.73 31.28
N ASN A 2 44.40 24.52 31.83
CA ASN A 2 43.08 24.25 31.23
C ASN A 2 42.89 23.26 30.07
N LYS A 3 42.42 22.06 30.45
CA LYS A 3 41.51 21.20 29.66
C LYS A 3 40.11 21.83 29.63
N ILE A 4 39.48 21.94 28.47
CA ILE A 4 38.02 22.13 28.35
C ILE A 4 37.49 21.23 27.21
N PHE A 5 36.83 20.14 27.59
CA PHE A 5 35.95 19.34 26.73
C PHE A 5 34.61 20.09 26.56
N LYS A 6 34.17 20.34 25.33
CA LYS A 6 32.79 20.78 25.04
C LYS A 6 31.89 19.54 24.93
N LYS A 7 30.99 19.38 25.91
CA LYS A 7 29.91 18.37 25.90
C LYS A 7 28.77 18.80 24.97
N SER A 8 28.27 17.84 24.21
CA SER A 8 27.04 17.83 23.41
C SER A 8 25.82 18.26 24.25
N ARG A 9 24.98 19.13 23.67
CA ARG A 9 23.67 19.51 24.21
C ARG A 9 22.58 18.78 23.42
N LEU A 10 22.07 17.71 24.02
CA LEU A 10 20.76 17.14 23.69
C LEU A 10 19.70 17.99 24.42
N LEU A 11 18.80 18.64 23.68
CA LEU A 11 17.70 19.41 24.28
C LEU A 11 16.44 18.53 24.29
N ALA A 12 16.05 18.07 25.48
CA ALA A 12 14.76 17.45 25.72
C ALA A 12 13.73 18.56 26.00
N LEU A 13 12.73 18.71 25.14
CA LEU A 13 11.58 19.59 25.36
C LEU A 13 10.44 18.77 25.97
N ILE A 14 10.27 18.89 27.29
CA ILE A 14 9.07 18.44 28.00
C ILE A 14 8.14 19.64 28.06
N ILE A 15 7.01 19.60 27.34
CA ILE A 15 5.96 20.61 27.42
C ILE A 15 4.97 20.18 28.50
N ALA A 16 4.89 20.98 29.58
CA ALA A 16 3.91 20.83 30.64
C ALA A 16 2.57 21.44 30.21
N MET A 17 1.48 20.67 30.33
CA MET A 17 0.12 21.08 29.98
C MET A 17 -0.64 21.42 31.27
N ILE A 18 -0.93 22.71 31.48
CA ILE A 18 -1.80 23.19 32.57
C ILE A 18 -3.21 23.31 31.98
N ILE A 19 -4.16 22.51 32.49
CA ILE A 19 -5.58 22.61 32.13
C ILE A 19 -6.31 23.27 33.29
N VAL A 20 -6.85 24.46 33.04
CA VAL A 20 -7.81 25.15 33.91
C VAL A 20 -9.20 24.89 33.34
N PHE A 21 -10.07 24.23 34.10
CA PHE A 21 -11.47 24.04 33.74
C PHE A 21 -12.31 25.23 34.22
N THR A 22 -13.01 25.90 33.30
CA THR A 22 -14.16 26.75 33.60
C THR A 22 -15.33 26.35 32.71
N ASN A 23 -16.50 26.15 33.33
CA ASN A 23 -17.73 25.63 32.73
C ASN A 23 -18.37 26.58 31.71
N GLY A 24 -18.84 26.04 30.58
CA GLY A 24 -19.76 26.74 29.67
C GLY A 24 -20.04 25.99 28.36
N SER A 25 -21.30 25.56 28.20
CA SER A 25 -22.00 25.27 26.94
C SER A 25 -21.73 23.93 26.22
N THR A 26 -22.81 23.19 26.02
CA THR A 26 -22.93 21.88 25.35
C THR A 26 -22.59 21.95 23.85
N ALA A 27 -21.56 21.22 23.42
CA ALA A 27 -21.38 20.78 22.03
C ALA A 27 -20.54 19.49 22.02
N PHE A 28 -21.10 18.42 21.43
CA PHE A 28 -20.50 17.13 21.06
C PHE A 28 -19.09 16.81 21.58
N ALA A 29 -19.02 16.12 22.72
CA ALA A 29 -17.82 15.37 23.11
C ALA A 29 -17.79 14.04 22.34
N MET A 30 -17.32 14.07 21.09
CA MET A 30 -16.90 12.86 20.39
C MET A 30 -15.37 12.75 20.50
N GLY A 31 -14.93 12.05 21.55
CA GLY A 31 -13.63 11.38 21.63
C GLY A 31 -12.37 12.18 21.29
N ALA A 32 -12.04 13.23 22.04
CA ALA A 32 -10.66 13.73 22.08
C ALA A 32 -9.81 12.85 23.01
N SER A 33 -9.44 11.65 22.56
CA SER A 33 -8.26 10.99 23.11
C SER A 33 -7.03 11.70 22.55
N GLY A 34 -6.20 12.28 23.39
CA GLY A 34 -5.05 13.13 23.03
C GLY A 34 -3.87 12.45 22.31
N GLN A 35 -4.12 11.44 21.47
CA GLN A 35 -3.17 10.89 20.51
C GLN A 35 -3.66 11.21 19.10
N PRO A 36 -2.77 11.64 18.17
CA PRO A 36 -3.17 11.84 16.78
C PRO A 36 -3.60 10.51 16.17
N ALA A 37 -4.68 10.52 15.38
CA ALA A 37 -5.13 9.36 14.63
C ALA A 37 -4.04 8.95 13.61
N LYS A 38 -3.89 7.64 13.39
CA LYS A 38 -2.87 7.05 12.53
C LYS A 38 -3.51 6.23 11.44
N VAL A 39 -3.03 6.41 10.22
CA VAL A 39 -3.44 5.62 9.06
C VAL A 39 -2.24 5.02 8.36
N LYS A 40 -2.42 3.91 7.66
CA LYS A 40 -1.45 3.43 6.68
C LYS A 40 -1.83 3.96 5.30
N PHE A 41 -0.85 4.46 4.55
CA PHE A 41 -1.10 5.13 3.27
C PHE A 41 -0.06 4.74 2.23
N SER A 42 -0.51 4.44 1.01
CA SER A 42 0.35 4.17 -0.15
C SER A 42 -0.16 4.84 -1.43
N VAL A 43 0.76 5.07 -2.37
CA VAL A 43 0.47 5.48 -3.75
C VAL A 43 1.17 4.53 -4.71
N GLU A 44 0.41 3.78 -5.49
CA GLU A 44 0.85 2.52 -6.08
C GLU A 44 0.64 2.49 -7.60
N ARG A 45 1.60 1.90 -8.31
CA ARG A 45 1.54 1.72 -9.78
C ARG A 45 2.07 0.34 -10.22
N ARG A 46 1.92 -0.66 -9.34
CA ARG A 46 2.42 -2.02 -9.57
C ARG A 46 1.82 -2.69 -10.80
N VAL A 47 0.58 -2.33 -11.17
CA VAL A 47 -0.10 -2.84 -12.37
C VAL A 47 0.63 -2.55 -13.68
N ILE A 48 1.44 -1.49 -13.74
CA ILE A 48 2.27 -1.17 -14.93
C ILE A 48 3.70 -1.69 -14.80
N GLY A 49 3.95 -2.64 -13.88
CA GLY A 49 5.27 -3.24 -13.70
C GLY A 49 6.29 -2.34 -13.00
N GLN A 50 5.83 -1.36 -12.22
CA GLN A 50 6.69 -0.38 -11.56
C GLN A 50 6.50 -0.41 -10.04
N LEU A 51 7.52 0.00 -9.30
CA LEU A 51 7.42 0.11 -7.84
C LEU A 51 6.42 1.21 -7.44
N ASP A 52 5.95 1.11 -6.20
CA ASP A 52 5.09 2.12 -5.59
C ASP A 52 5.76 3.50 -5.64
N ILE A 53 4.96 4.52 -5.91
CA ILE A 53 5.40 5.92 -5.88
C ILE A 53 5.67 6.32 -4.43
N ILE A 54 4.76 5.92 -3.54
CA ILE A 54 4.88 6.05 -2.10
C ILE A 54 4.59 4.66 -1.52
N PRO A 55 5.62 3.94 -1.07
CA PRO A 55 5.43 2.68 -0.36
C PRO A 55 4.54 2.88 0.88
N MET A 56 3.86 1.80 1.28
CA MET A 56 3.02 1.79 2.48
C MET A 56 3.76 2.39 3.68
N LYS A 57 3.23 3.48 4.24
CA LYS A 57 3.77 4.15 5.42
C LYS A 57 2.68 4.55 6.40
N GLU A 58 3.02 4.58 7.68
CA GLU A 58 2.14 5.12 8.72
C GLU A 58 2.20 6.65 8.72
N LEU A 59 1.04 7.30 8.80
CA LEU A 59 0.88 8.75 8.81
C LEU A 59 -0.01 9.16 9.98
N SER A 60 0.35 10.25 10.65
CA SER A 60 -0.56 10.94 11.56
C SER A 60 -1.51 11.84 10.79
N ILE A 61 -2.79 11.81 11.16
CA ILE A 61 -3.87 12.61 10.57
C ILE A 61 -4.70 13.25 11.68
N GLU A 62 -5.51 14.24 11.31
CA GLU A 62 -6.62 14.66 12.14
C GLU A 62 -7.78 13.67 11.99
N GLN A 63 -8.44 13.33 13.11
CA GLN A 63 -9.58 12.42 13.09
C GLN A 63 -10.69 13.00 12.21
N GLY A 64 -11.15 12.24 11.21
CA GLY A 64 -12.16 12.66 10.25
C GLY A 64 -11.62 13.47 9.06
N GLU A 65 -10.30 13.58 8.90
CA GLU A 65 -9.70 14.27 7.75
C GLU A 65 -10.09 13.58 6.42
N PRO A 66 -10.52 14.32 5.38
CA PRO A 66 -10.87 13.72 4.10
C PRO A 66 -9.67 13.06 3.40
N THR A 67 -9.87 11.89 2.77
CA THR A 67 -8.80 11.15 2.07
C THR A 67 -8.05 11.99 1.03
N SER A 68 -8.76 12.84 0.31
CA SER A 68 -8.21 13.79 -0.67
C SER A 68 -7.25 14.81 -0.06
N VAL A 69 -7.56 15.34 1.13
CA VAL A 69 -6.70 16.29 1.85
C VAL A 69 -5.40 15.58 2.28
N VAL A 70 -5.51 14.35 2.81
CA VAL A 70 -4.34 13.54 3.17
C VAL A 70 -3.49 13.23 1.94
N LEU A 71 -4.12 12.89 0.80
CA LEU A 71 -3.40 12.66 -0.46
C LEU A 71 -2.66 13.92 -0.96
N ASP A 72 -3.31 15.08 -0.96
CA ASP A 72 -2.68 16.35 -1.35
C ASP A 72 -1.45 16.66 -0.49
N ARG A 73 -1.58 16.55 0.85
CA ARG A 73 -0.47 16.73 1.78
C ARG A 73 0.67 15.76 1.46
N VAL A 74 0.36 14.47 1.35
CA VAL A 74 1.35 13.41 1.10
C VAL A 74 2.13 13.63 -0.20
N LEU A 75 1.45 14.00 -1.29
CA LEU A 75 2.10 14.27 -2.58
C LEU A 75 2.94 15.55 -2.53
N LYS A 76 2.42 16.64 -1.96
CA LYS A 76 3.14 17.92 -1.83
C LYS A 76 4.39 17.80 -0.96
N ASP A 77 4.29 17.13 0.19
CA ASP A 77 5.42 16.89 1.10
C ASP A 77 6.52 16.06 0.43
N SER A 78 6.13 15.23 -0.54
CA SER A 78 7.06 14.39 -1.32
C SER A 78 7.55 15.10 -2.61
N GLY A 79 7.18 16.36 -2.82
CA GLY A 79 7.52 17.12 -4.03
C GLY A 79 6.88 16.59 -5.32
N ILE A 80 5.85 15.75 -5.20
CA ILE A 80 5.17 15.11 -6.31
C ILE A 80 4.03 16.01 -6.79
N LYS A 81 4.06 16.34 -8.09
CA LYS A 81 3.00 17.13 -8.72
C LYS A 81 1.86 16.22 -9.14
N TYR A 82 0.63 16.70 -9.04
CA TYR A 82 -0.55 16.02 -9.57
C TYR A 82 -1.48 17.01 -10.28
N LYS A 83 -2.45 16.50 -11.04
CA LYS A 83 -3.61 17.27 -11.49
C LYS A 83 -4.89 16.57 -11.08
N SER A 84 -5.90 17.36 -10.78
CA SER A 84 -7.24 16.90 -10.42
C SER A 84 -8.30 17.75 -11.11
N THR A 85 -9.53 17.24 -11.10
CA THR A 85 -10.75 18.04 -11.30
C THR A 85 -11.53 18.11 -9.99
N GLY A 86 -12.50 19.02 -9.91
CA GLY A 86 -13.20 19.34 -8.67
C GLY A 86 -12.32 20.08 -7.65
N ASP A 87 -12.86 20.25 -6.46
CA ASP A 87 -12.19 20.89 -5.33
C ASP A 87 -11.70 19.85 -4.33
N ILE A 88 -10.66 20.21 -3.56
CA ILE A 88 -10.04 19.29 -2.60
C ILE A 88 -11.04 18.69 -1.59
N ILE A 89 -12.08 19.44 -1.21
CA ILE A 89 -13.14 18.97 -0.30
C ILE A 89 -14.47 18.64 -1.02
N ASN A 90 -14.57 18.84 -2.34
CA ASN A 90 -15.80 18.62 -3.08
C ASN A 90 -15.55 18.07 -4.48
N SER A 91 -16.01 16.85 -4.72
CA SER A 91 -15.92 16.18 -6.03
C SER A 91 -14.47 16.02 -6.54
N PHE A 92 -13.50 15.84 -5.62
CA PHE A 92 -12.10 15.65 -5.98
C PHE A 92 -11.91 14.39 -6.83
N TYR A 93 -11.32 14.56 -8.01
CA TYR A 93 -10.94 13.47 -8.90
C TYR A 93 -9.48 13.61 -9.35
N LEU A 94 -8.63 12.65 -8.98
CA LEU A 94 -7.22 12.63 -9.36
C LEU A 94 -7.07 12.15 -10.82
N SER A 95 -6.67 13.05 -11.73
CA SER A 95 -6.51 12.71 -13.15
C SER A 95 -5.11 12.22 -13.50
N LYS A 96 -4.06 12.76 -12.86
CA LYS A 96 -2.67 12.34 -13.11
C LYS A 96 -1.69 12.71 -12.02
N ILE A 97 -0.67 11.88 -11.86
CA ILE A 97 0.48 12.11 -10.98
C ILE A 97 1.75 12.22 -11.84
N LYS A 98 2.65 13.14 -11.51
CA LYS A 98 3.95 13.29 -12.18
C LYS A 98 5.01 12.47 -11.45
N VAL A 99 5.55 11.45 -12.11
CA VAL A 99 6.57 10.56 -11.58
C VAL A 99 7.73 10.46 -12.55
N ASP A 100 8.96 10.53 -12.06
CA ASP A 100 10.18 10.43 -12.89
C ASP A 100 10.19 11.42 -14.08
N GLY A 101 9.64 12.62 -13.85
CA GLY A 101 9.54 13.67 -14.87
C GLY A 101 8.38 13.50 -15.86
N GLN A 102 7.66 12.37 -15.84
CA GLN A 102 6.56 12.05 -16.76
C GLN A 102 5.21 12.08 -16.06
N TRP A 103 4.14 12.38 -16.79
CA TRP A 103 2.78 12.28 -16.27
C TRP A 103 2.28 10.84 -16.45
N LEU A 104 1.72 10.28 -15.37
CA LEU A 104 0.94 9.05 -15.37
C LEU A 104 -0.50 9.42 -15.04
N GLY A 105 -1.35 9.44 -16.06
CA GLY A 105 -2.73 9.86 -16.00
C GLY A 105 -3.72 8.80 -16.42
N GLU A 106 -5.00 9.13 -16.26
CA GLU A 106 -6.07 8.40 -16.91
C GLU A 106 -5.82 8.23 -18.42
N PHE A 107 -6.20 7.07 -18.93
CA PHE A 107 -6.07 6.65 -20.33
C PHE A 107 -4.64 6.40 -20.85
N ASP A 108 -3.59 6.60 -20.05
CA ASP A 108 -2.20 6.41 -20.51
C ASP A 108 -1.83 4.94 -20.76
N HIS A 109 -2.51 3.97 -20.14
CA HIS A 109 -2.15 2.54 -20.21
C HIS A 109 -3.30 1.64 -20.71
N GLY A 110 -4.30 2.26 -21.31
CA GLY A 110 -5.53 1.62 -21.79
C GLY A 110 -6.74 2.53 -21.54
N PHE A 111 -7.81 2.37 -22.30
CA PHE A 111 -9.01 3.22 -22.18
C PHE A 111 -9.73 3.11 -20.82
N LEU A 112 -9.40 2.09 -20.03
CA LEU A 112 -9.91 1.90 -18.66
C LEU A 112 -8.91 2.32 -17.58
N SER A 113 -7.74 2.83 -17.97
CA SER A 113 -6.67 3.15 -17.03
C SER A 113 -6.93 4.47 -16.30
N GLY A 114 -6.53 4.54 -15.03
CA GLY A 114 -6.75 5.71 -14.18
C GLY A 114 -6.40 5.49 -12.71
N TRP A 115 -6.56 6.55 -11.91
CA TRP A 115 -6.30 6.51 -10.47
C TRP A 115 -7.56 6.11 -9.69
N MET A 116 -7.41 5.11 -8.83
CA MET A 116 -8.46 4.61 -7.96
C MET A 116 -8.00 4.68 -6.50
N TYR A 117 -8.93 4.43 -5.59
CA TYR A 117 -8.58 4.26 -4.19
C TYR A 117 -9.42 3.18 -3.49
N SER A 118 -8.83 2.62 -2.45
CA SER A 118 -9.48 1.73 -1.50
C SER A 118 -9.15 2.13 -0.07
N VAL A 119 -10.07 1.81 0.84
CA VAL A 119 -9.88 1.93 2.29
C VAL A 119 -10.21 0.59 2.91
N ASN A 120 -9.30 0.05 3.72
CA ASN A 120 -9.44 -1.25 4.39
C ASN A 120 -9.77 -2.39 3.40
N GLY A 121 -9.14 -2.36 2.22
CA GLY A 121 -9.33 -3.36 1.16
C GLY A 121 -10.65 -3.24 0.38
N SER A 122 -11.48 -2.24 0.68
CA SER A 122 -12.76 -2.00 -0.02
C SER A 122 -12.72 -0.71 -0.83
N LYS A 123 -13.39 -0.69 -1.98
CA LYS A 123 -13.59 0.55 -2.77
C LYS A 123 -14.78 1.33 -2.20
N PRO A 124 -14.58 2.54 -1.63
CA PRO A 124 -15.71 3.29 -1.09
C PRO A 124 -16.69 3.73 -2.19
N GLY A 125 -17.98 3.85 -1.85
CA GLY A 125 -19.03 4.32 -2.74
C GLY A 125 -19.03 5.83 -3.02
N VAL A 126 -18.01 6.55 -2.54
CA VAL A 126 -17.85 8.01 -2.64
C VAL A 126 -16.48 8.35 -3.23
N GLY A 127 -16.27 9.59 -3.68
CA GLY A 127 -14.95 10.08 -4.08
C GLY A 127 -14.03 10.34 -2.88
N MET A 128 -12.73 10.58 -3.12
CA MET A 128 -11.73 10.78 -2.05
C MET A 128 -12.03 12.02 -1.17
N SER A 129 -12.81 12.98 -1.65
CA SER A 129 -13.27 14.12 -0.84
C SER A 129 -14.47 13.81 0.05
N GLY A 130 -15.14 12.68 -0.16
CA GLY A 130 -16.31 12.25 0.61
C GLY A 130 -16.03 11.17 1.65
N TYR A 131 -14.81 10.61 1.69
CA TYR A 131 -14.42 9.64 2.71
C TYR A 131 -13.59 10.32 3.79
N ASN A 132 -14.07 10.29 5.03
CA ASN A 132 -13.38 10.83 6.20
C ASN A 132 -12.62 9.70 6.89
N LEU A 133 -11.31 9.88 7.08
CA LEU A 133 -10.43 8.85 7.61
C LEU A 133 -10.48 8.75 9.13
N HIS A 134 -10.31 7.53 9.63
CA HIS A 134 -10.29 7.20 11.05
C HIS A 134 -8.98 6.49 11.43
N ASP A 135 -8.65 6.56 12.72
CA ASP A 135 -7.53 5.79 13.27
C ASP A 135 -7.60 4.31 12.88
N GLY A 136 -6.48 3.77 12.40
CA GLY A 136 -6.34 2.41 11.92
C GLY A 136 -6.64 2.20 10.43
N ASP A 137 -7.19 3.18 9.72
CA ASP A 137 -7.51 3.02 8.28
C ASP A 137 -6.27 2.70 7.45
N VAL A 138 -6.43 1.78 6.49
CA VAL A 138 -5.44 1.46 5.46
C VAL A 138 -5.92 2.00 4.12
N VAL A 139 -5.30 3.08 3.66
CA VAL A 139 -5.62 3.78 2.43
C VAL A 139 -4.63 3.42 1.35
N ARG A 140 -5.13 3.04 0.18
CA ARG A 140 -4.32 2.79 -1.00
C ARG A 140 -4.83 3.63 -2.14
N ILE A 141 -3.99 4.49 -2.69
CA ILE A 141 -4.24 5.17 -3.96
C ILE A 141 -3.50 4.38 -5.03
N HIS A 142 -4.22 3.73 -5.94
CA HIS A 142 -3.62 2.77 -6.85
C HIS A 142 -4.04 3.04 -8.28
N TYR A 143 -3.08 2.90 -9.19
CA TYR A 143 -3.36 2.94 -10.62
C TYR A 143 -4.00 1.63 -11.08
N THR A 144 -4.97 1.72 -11.98
CA THR A 144 -5.49 0.60 -12.77
C THR A 144 -5.13 0.81 -14.23
N ALA A 145 -4.82 -0.25 -14.95
CA ALA A 145 -4.62 -0.29 -16.39
C ALA A 145 -5.80 -0.94 -17.12
N LYS A 146 -6.49 -1.90 -16.48
CA LYS A 146 -7.63 -2.61 -17.06
C LYS A 146 -8.65 -3.10 -16.01
N GLU A 147 -9.89 -3.32 -16.45
CA GLU A 147 -10.94 -3.97 -15.66
C GLU A 147 -11.26 -3.30 -14.30
N PHE A 148 -11.03 -1.99 -14.19
CA PHE A 148 -11.46 -1.12 -13.08
C PHE A 148 -11.03 -1.60 -11.69
N GLY A 149 -9.77 -2.02 -11.53
CA GLY A 149 -9.19 -2.42 -10.25
C GLY A 149 -9.11 -3.93 -10.03
N GLN A 150 -9.74 -4.77 -10.86
CA GLN A 150 -9.52 -6.22 -10.80
C GLN A 150 -8.06 -6.58 -11.11
N ASP A 151 -7.38 -5.77 -11.92
CA ASP A 151 -5.96 -5.89 -12.20
C ASP A 151 -5.10 -5.61 -10.97
N VAL A 152 -5.51 -4.66 -10.13
CA VAL A 152 -4.87 -4.38 -8.84
C VAL A 152 -4.99 -5.59 -7.92
N ASP A 153 -6.18 -6.18 -7.78
CA ASP A 153 -6.41 -7.37 -6.97
C ASP A 153 -5.60 -8.58 -7.46
N CYS A 154 -5.46 -8.73 -8.79
CA CYS A 154 -4.64 -9.75 -9.40
C CYS A 154 -3.16 -9.55 -9.08
N VAL A 155 -2.65 -8.31 -9.24
CA VAL A 155 -1.26 -7.98 -8.93
C VAL A 155 -0.95 -8.10 -7.44
N ASP A 156 -1.90 -7.78 -6.56
CA ASP A 156 -1.72 -8.00 -5.12
C ASP A 156 -1.51 -9.49 -4.78
N LYS A 157 -2.19 -10.42 -5.48
CA LYS A 157 -1.92 -11.86 -5.32
C LYS A 157 -0.53 -12.25 -5.80
N ILE A 158 -0.04 -11.65 -6.90
CA ILE A 158 1.33 -11.89 -7.38
C ILE A 158 2.33 -11.46 -6.31
N PHE A 159 2.16 -10.27 -5.71
CA PHE A 159 3.04 -9.78 -4.66
C PHE A 159 2.92 -10.59 -3.36
N ALA A 160 1.71 -11.03 -3.00
CA ALA A 160 1.51 -11.94 -1.87
C ALA A 160 2.25 -13.28 -2.08
N LEU A 161 2.24 -13.83 -3.29
CA LEU A 161 3.02 -15.03 -3.59
C LEU A 161 4.52 -14.79 -3.46
N ARG A 162 5.04 -13.63 -3.91
CA ARG A 162 6.46 -13.26 -3.72
C ARG A 162 6.82 -13.21 -2.23
N GLU A 163 5.95 -12.63 -1.41
CA GLU A 163 6.14 -12.60 0.05
C GLU A 163 6.14 -14.01 0.64
N LYS A 164 5.19 -14.86 0.23
CA LYS A 164 5.09 -16.25 0.71
C LYS A 164 6.30 -17.08 0.35
N ILE A 165 6.82 -16.95 -0.87
CA ILE A 165 8.09 -17.57 -1.28
C ILE A 165 9.23 -17.11 -0.37
N SER A 166 9.34 -15.80 -0.12
CA SER A 166 10.36 -15.24 0.77
C SER A 166 10.24 -15.78 2.20
N GLN A 167 9.02 -15.85 2.75
CA GLN A 167 8.73 -16.44 4.06
C GLN A 167 9.14 -17.92 4.10
N GLY A 168 8.76 -18.71 3.10
CA GLY A 168 9.11 -20.13 2.99
C GLY A 168 10.62 -20.36 2.95
N LYS A 169 11.39 -19.49 2.29
CA LYS A 169 12.86 -19.55 2.22
C LYS A 169 13.57 -19.23 3.54
N ASN A 170 12.87 -18.65 4.52
CA ASN A 170 13.44 -18.39 5.84
C ASN A 170 13.48 -19.65 6.72
N TYR A 171 12.70 -20.68 6.39
CA TYR A 171 12.77 -21.97 7.08
C TYR A 171 14.08 -22.70 6.77
N LYS A 172 14.59 -23.45 7.74
CA LYS A 172 15.92 -24.07 7.68
C LYS A 172 15.85 -25.57 7.91
N GLU A 173 16.51 -26.35 7.03
CA GLU A 173 16.44 -27.82 7.01
C GLU A 173 16.90 -28.45 8.34
N GLU A 174 17.83 -27.80 9.05
CA GLU A 174 18.32 -28.27 10.34
C GLU A 174 17.19 -28.45 11.36
N ASN A 175 16.11 -27.68 11.27
CA ASN A 175 15.02 -27.67 12.25
C ASN A 175 13.91 -28.70 11.94
N TYR A 176 13.85 -29.25 10.73
CA TYR A 176 12.69 -30.02 10.26
C TYR A 176 13.05 -31.37 9.64
N THR A 177 12.11 -32.31 9.60
CA THR A 177 12.32 -33.59 8.92
C THR A 177 12.59 -33.35 7.42
N LYS A 178 13.50 -34.16 6.85
CA LYS A 178 13.87 -34.06 5.44
C LYS A 178 12.65 -34.11 4.52
N GLU A 179 11.73 -35.03 4.77
CA GLU A 179 10.53 -35.21 3.96
C GLU A 179 9.67 -33.94 3.91
N THR A 180 9.31 -33.36 5.06
CA THR A 180 8.43 -32.19 5.08
C THR A 180 9.12 -30.92 4.56
N PHE A 181 10.44 -30.81 4.76
CA PHE A 181 11.21 -29.68 4.24
C PHE A 181 11.40 -29.74 2.71
N GLU A 182 11.59 -30.92 2.13
CA GLU A 182 11.69 -31.08 0.68
C GLU A 182 10.36 -30.81 -0.04
N ASN A 183 9.21 -31.11 0.60
CA ASN A 183 7.91 -30.70 0.08
C ASN A 183 7.82 -29.16 -0.03
N LEU A 184 8.17 -28.44 1.04
CA LEU A 184 8.19 -26.98 1.03
C LEU A 184 9.13 -26.42 -0.05
N LYS A 185 10.35 -26.96 -0.19
CA LYS A 185 11.27 -26.57 -1.28
C LYS A 185 10.64 -26.76 -2.66
N SER A 186 9.95 -27.87 -2.86
CA SER A 186 9.31 -28.20 -4.14
C SER A 186 8.18 -27.23 -4.47
N SER A 187 7.28 -26.95 -3.53
CA SER A 187 6.22 -25.94 -3.71
C SER A 187 6.77 -24.54 -3.99
N ILE A 188 7.87 -24.15 -3.32
CA ILE A 188 8.54 -22.87 -3.58
C ILE A 188 9.13 -22.84 -4.99
N ALA A 189 9.84 -23.89 -5.41
CA ALA A 189 10.44 -23.95 -6.74
C ALA A 189 9.38 -23.90 -7.85
N GLU A 190 8.24 -24.59 -7.66
CA GLU A 190 7.12 -24.52 -8.60
C GLU A 190 6.52 -23.12 -8.65
N ALA A 191 6.33 -22.46 -7.50
CA ALA A 191 5.82 -21.09 -7.45
C ALA A 191 6.77 -20.09 -8.13
N GLU A 192 8.09 -20.24 -7.96
CA GLU A 192 9.10 -19.39 -8.60
C GLU A 192 9.13 -19.56 -10.13
N ALA A 193 9.00 -20.79 -10.62
CA ALA A 193 8.93 -21.07 -12.06
C ALA A 193 7.70 -20.44 -12.73
N ASN A 194 6.67 -20.13 -11.95
CA ASN A 194 5.41 -19.54 -12.41
C ASN A 194 5.25 -18.06 -12.05
N MET A 195 6.27 -17.45 -11.44
CA MET A 195 6.24 -16.05 -11.01
C MET A 195 6.44 -15.10 -12.19
N LEU A 196 5.60 -14.07 -12.28
CA LEU A 196 5.79 -13.02 -13.27
C LEU A 196 6.85 -12.02 -12.80
N SER A 197 7.73 -11.63 -13.71
CA SER A 197 8.58 -10.44 -13.58
C SER A 197 7.73 -9.16 -13.61
N ASN A 198 8.31 -8.05 -13.15
CA ASN A 198 7.64 -6.75 -13.23
C ASN A 198 7.34 -6.33 -14.68
N GLU A 199 8.23 -6.66 -15.62
CA GLU A 199 8.01 -6.38 -17.04
C GLU A 199 6.83 -7.16 -17.61
N GLU A 200 6.69 -8.44 -17.26
CA GLU A 200 5.56 -9.29 -17.68
C GLU A 200 4.24 -8.79 -17.10
N ILE A 201 4.22 -8.34 -15.84
CA ILE A 201 3.04 -7.67 -15.26
C ILE A 201 2.65 -6.46 -16.11
N GLY A 202 3.60 -5.55 -16.37
CA GLY A 202 3.32 -4.34 -17.15
C GLY A 202 2.82 -4.64 -18.57
N LYS A 203 3.43 -5.61 -19.26
CA LYS A 203 3.02 -6.03 -20.61
C LYS A 203 1.64 -6.70 -20.63
N GLY A 204 1.32 -7.48 -19.60
CA GLY A 204 0.06 -8.21 -19.48
C GLY A 204 -1.12 -7.32 -19.09
N MET A 205 -0.89 -6.25 -18.32
CA MET A 205 -1.97 -5.36 -17.87
C MET A 205 -2.18 -4.15 -18.77
N SER A 206 -1.09 -3.57 -19.31
CA SER A 206 -1.11 -2.27 -19.96
C SER A 206 -0.95 -2.39 -21.48
N THR A 207 -1.87 -1.78 -22.24
CA THR A 207 -1.83 -1.77 -23.72
C THR A 207 -0.75 -0.85 -24.30
N LYS A 208 -0.14 0.00 -23.47
CA LYS A 208 1.01 0.85 -23.86
C LYS A 208 2.35 0.13 -23.71
N LEU A 209 2.43 -0.81 -22.78
CA LEU A 209 3.67 -1.53 -22.45
C LEU A 209 3.73 -2.90 -23.12
N GLY A 210 2.57 -3.49 -23.42
CA GLY A 210 2.42 -4.75 -24.13
C GLY A 210 1.01 -4.88 -24.69
N LYS A 211 0.48 -6.11 -24.71
CA LYS A 211 -0.84 -6.39 -25.29
C LYS A 211 -2.00 -6.11 -24.36
N GLY A 212 -1.77 -6.02 -23.03
CA GLY A 212 -2.86 -5.87 -22.06
C GLY A 212 -3.80 -7.08 -22.01
N ASP A 213 -3.33 -8.24 -22.45
CA ASP A 213 -4.11 -9.46 -22.71
C ASP A 213 -4.08 -10.48 -21.56
N ALA A 214 -3.55 -10.12 -20.39
CA ALA A 214 -3.56 -11.00 -19.23
C ALA A 214 -4.99 -11.36 -18.82
N ASP A 215 -5.29 -12.65 -18.72
CA ASP A 215 -6.51 -13.15 -18.09
C ASP A 215 -6.36 -13.05 -16.56
N LEU A 216 -7.00 -12.05 -15.98
CA LEU A 216 -6.86 -11.72 -14.56
C LEU A 216 -7.37 -12.83 -13.65
N LYS A 217 -8.41 -13.56 -14.08
CA LYS A 217 -9.02 -14.63 -13.30
C LYS A 217 -8.14 -15.87 -13.30
N VAL A 218 -7.65 -16.28 -14.47
CA VAL A 218 -6.73 -17.41 -14.59
C VAL A 218 -5.45 -17.12 -13.81
N LEU A 219 -4.88 -15.92 -13.99
CA LEU A 219 -3.67 -15.52 -13.29
C LEU A 219 -3.87 -15.46 -11.77
N SER A 220 -4.95 -14.83 -11.30
CA SER A 220 -5.29 -14.76 -9.87
C SER A 220 -5.42 -16.16 -9.25
N ASN A 221 -6.17 -17.06 -9.90
CA ASN A 221 -6.38 -18.41 -9.40
C ASN A 221 -5.06 -19.19 -9.32
N LYS A 222 -4.19 -19.03 -10.32
CA LYS A 222 -2.87 -19.67 -10.34
C LYS A 222 -2.00 -19.18 -9.19
N MET A 223 -1.94 -17.86 -8.94
CA MET A 223 -1.18 -17.31 -7.82
C MET A 223 -1.72 -17.82 -6.48
N GLU A 224 -3.05 -17.86 -6.32
CA GLU A 224 -3.70 -18.35 -5.11
C GLU A 224 -3.43 -19.85 -4.85
N GLN A 225 -3.39 -20.68 -5.90
CA GLN A 225 -3.03 -22.09 -5.79
C GLN A 225 -1.61 -22.28 -5.25
N HIS A 226 -0.62 -21.54 -5.78
CA HIS A 226 0.74 -21.60 -5.28
C HIS A 226 0.86 -21.08 -3.83
N ILE A 227 0.15 -20.00 -3.48
CA ILE A 227 0.10 -19.51 -2.09
C ILE A 227 -0.41 -20.61 -1.16
N LYS A 228 -1.53 -21.24 -1.51
CA LYS A 228 -2.13 -22.33 -0.73
C LYS A 228 -1.21 -23.54 -0.59
N SER A 229 -0.48 -23.90 -1.64
CA SER A 229 0.50 -25.00 -1.60
C SER A 229 1.61 -24.72 -0.59
N ILE A 230 2.21 -23.52 -0.67
CA ILE A 230 3.26 -23.10 0.27
C ILE A 230 2.74 -23.05 1.71
N ASP A 231 1.56 -22.46 1.92
CA ASP A 231 0.95 -22.38 3.26
C ASP A 231 0.66 -23.78 3.83
N ASN A 232 0.16 -24.70 3.01
CA ASN A 232 -0.06 -26.08 3.43
C ASN A 232 1.25 -26.77 3.85
N ASP A 233 2.33 -26.61 3.06
CA ASP A 233 3.61 -27.23 3.39
C ASP A 233 4.25 -26.63 4.64
N ILE A 234 4.16 -25.31 4.82
CA ILE A 234 4.60 -24.63 6.05
C ILE A 234 3.86 -25.20 7.27
N ASN A 235 2.53 -25.35 7.18
CA ASN A 235 1.71 -25.87 8.28
C ASN A 235 1.99 -27.36 8.59
N ASN A 236 2.52 -28.11 7.62
CA ASN A 236 2.83 -29.53 7.75
C ASN A 236 4.31 -29.81 8.08
N LEU A 237 5.14 -28.78 8.29
CA LEU A 237 6.51 -28.95 8.73
C LEU A 237 6.57 -29.68 10.08
N LYS A 238 7.42 -30.72 10.14
CA LYS A 238 7.63 -31.51 11.37
C LYS A 238 9.01 -31.25 11.90
N ASN A 239 9.11 -30.88 13.19
CA ASN A 239 10.41 -30.69 13.85
C ASN A 239 11.18 -32.02 13.93
N LYS A 240 12.51 -31.94 13.99
CA LYS A 240 13.37 -33.09 14.31
C LYS A 240 13.30 -33.46 15.79
#